data_AF-A0A097EPG3-F1
#
_entry.id   AF-A0A097EPG3-F1
#
_cell.length_a   1.000
_cell.length_b   1.000
_cell.length_c   1.000
_cell.angle_alpha   90.00
_cell.angle_beta   90.00
_cell.angle_gamma   90.00
#
_symmetry.space_group_name_H-M   'P 1'
#
loop_
_entity.id
_entity.type
_entity.pdbx_description
1 polymer ?
#
loop_
_entity_poly.entity_id
_entity_poly.type
_entity_poly.pdbx_seq_one_letter_code
_entity_poly.pdbx_strand_id
1 'polypeptide(L)'
;MKKALKTISILAATVALGVALSSCTDDATARDSITLTGTYNGTGSGTQGGWSWNITSSKATITCPSGTFIPNAIRNNPPVAGDMTEYTYGGDTATGSALDLDTSTSPVSVIGAIPIPLVSGETADITNGPSIVDMVCVPAASVDNFTA
;
A
#
# COMPACT_ATOMS: atom_id res chain seq x y z
N MET A 1 -27.90 44.52 -49.79
CA MET A 1 -27.71 43.09 -50.10
C MET A 1 -27.50 42.33 -48.80
N LYS A 2 -28.18 41.18 -48.64
CA LYS A 2 -28.01 40.25 -47.52
C LYS A 2 -26.62 39.61 -47.58
N LYS A 3 -25.93 39.50 -46.44
CA LYS A 3 -25.58 38.23 -45.78
C LYS A 3 -24.63 38.48 -44.59
N ALA A 4 -25.05 38.01 -43.44
CA ALA A 4 -24.24 37.84 -42.24
C ALA A 4 -23.20 36.72 -42.45
N LEU A 5 -22.04 36.86 -41.82
CA LEU A 5 -21.26 35.70 -41.36
C LEU A 5 -20.82 35.96 -39.93
N LYS A 6 -20.90 34.88 -39.15
CA LYS A 6 -21.06 34.78 -37.71
C LYS A 6 -19.75 34.19 -37.15
N THR A 7 -19.46 34.50 -35.88
CA THR A 7 -18.69 33.65 -34.93
C THR A 7 -17.15 33.67 -35.17
N ILE A 8 -16.21 33.64 -34.21
CA ILE A 8 -16.13 33.24 -32.78
C ILE A 8 -15.03 34.09 -32.11
N SER A 9 -15.26 34.58 -30.90
CA SER A 9 -14.24 35.13 -29.99
C SER A 9 -13.36 34.00 -29.44
N ILE A 10 -12.03 34.10 -29.57
CA ILE A 10 -11.09 33.26 -28.81
C ILE A 10 -10.27 34.19 -27.94
N LEU A 11 -10.75 34.36 -26.71
CA LEU A 11 -10.01 34.99 -25.62
C LEU A 11 -9.11 33.90 -25.04
N ALA A 12 -7.84 33.88 -25.47
CA ALA A 12 -6.84 32.99 -24.92
C ALA A 12 -6.50 33.45 -23.49
N ALA A 13 -7.13 32.82 -22.50
CA ALA A 13 -6.79 32.97 -21.11
C ALA A 13 -5.47 32.24 -20.84
N THR A 14 -4.40 33.02 -20.70
CA THR A 14 -3.14 32.58 -20.09
C THR A 14 -3.42 32.25 -18.63
N VAL A 15 -3.71 30.99 -18.33
CA VAL A 15 -3.68 30.49 -16.96
C VAL A 15 -2.22 30.29 -16.59
N ALA A 16 -1.75 31.19 -15.72
CA ALA A 16 -0.48 31.07 -15.04
C ALA A 16 -0.37 29.65 -14.46
N LEU A 17 0.63 28.89 -14.91
CA LEU A 17 1.14 27.74 -14.18
C LEU A 17 1.78 28.27 -12.90
N GLY A 18 0.92 28.49 -11.90
CA GLY A 18 1.32 28.74 -10.53
C GLY A 18 2.10 27.54 -10.05
N VAL A 19 3.37 27.80 -9.78
CA VAL A 19 4.25 26.98 -8.98
C VAL A 19 3.55 26.65 -7.66
N ALA A 20 3.19 25.40 -7.48
CA ALA A 20 2.95 24.80 -6.17
C ALA A 20 3.82 23.54 -6.06
N LEU A 21 5.14 23.75 -6.11
CA LEU A 21 6.10 22.92 -5.38
C LEU A 21 5.85 23.19 -3.89
N SER A 22 4.77 22.63 -3.37
CA SER A 22 4.44 22.72 -1.95
C SER A 22 3.84 21.41 -1.49
N SER A 23 4.71 20.42 -1.34
CA SER A 23 4.67 19.50 -0.22
C SER A 23 6.01 18.80 -0.17
N CYS A 24 6.97 19.43 0.51
CA CYS A 24 7.83 18.64 1.38
C CYS A 24 6.89 18.01 2.41
N THR A 25 6.33 16.85 2.10
CA THR A 25 5.88 15.94 3.15
C THR A 25 7.11 15.17 3.58
N ASP A 26 7.89 15.77 4.47
CA ASP A 26 8.54 15.02 5.54
C ASP A 26 7.43 14.44 6.42
N ASP A 27 6.63 13.53 5.86
CA ASP A 27 5.80 12.62 6.64
C ASP A 27 6.67 11.37 6.84
N ALA A 28 7.73 11.55 7.64
CA ALA A 28 8.36 10.46 8.38
C ALA A 28 7.41 9.91 9.47
N THR A 29 6.10 10.13 9.35
CA THR A 29 5.09 9.44 10.12
C THR A 29 4.94 8.07 9.48
N ALA A 30 5.64 7.10 10.07
CA ALA A 30 5.41 5.70 9.79
C ALA A 30 3.89 5.44 9.82
N ARG A 31 3.33 5.03 8.68
CA ARG A 31 1.89 4.76 8.53
C ARG A 31 1.63 3.30 8.82
N ASP A 32 0.58 3.05 9.58
CA ASP A 32 0.15 1.73 10.01
C ASP A 32 -0.84 1.09 9.02
N SER A 33 -1.27 1.80 7.96
CA SER A 33 -2.25 1.28 7.00
C SER A 33 -1.83 1.51 5.54
N ILE A 34 -2.18 0.55 4.67
CA ILE A 34 -2.01 0.63 3.22
C ILE A 34 -3.29 0.19 2.50
N THR A 35 -3.54 0.78 1.34
CA THR A 35 -4.57 0.32 0.40
C THR A 35 -3.92 -0.18 -0.87
N LEU A 36 -4.09 -1.47 -1.15
CA LEU A 36 -3.65 -2.12 -2.38
C LEU A 36 -4.84 -2.21 -3.34
N THR A 37 -4.65 -1.69 -4.55
CA THR A 37 -5.67 -1.80 -5.61
C THR A 37 -5.40 -3.05 -6.43
N GLY A 38 -6.44 -3.80 -6.75
CA GLY A 38 -6.33 -5.09 -7.45
C GLY A 38 -7.69 -5.62 -7.88
N THR A 39 -7.75 -6.87 -8.29
CA THR A 39 -9.01 -7.60 -8.48
C THR A 39 -8.96 -8.85 -7.61
N TYR A 40 -9.87 -8.96 -6.64
CA TYR A 40 -9.89 -10.03 -5.65
C TYR A 40 -11.11 -10.91 -5.84
N ASN A 41 -10.95 -12.22 -5.69
CA ASN A 41 -12.03 -13.18 -5.89
C ASN A 41 -13.04 -13.17 -4.72
N GLY A 42 -12.56 -12.81 -3.53
CA GLY A 42 -13.28 -12.78 -2.28
C GLY A 42 -13.45 -11.38 -1.71
N THR A 43 -14.36 -11.25 -0.76
CA THR A 43 -14.63 -10.01 -0.02
C THR A 43 -14.83 -10.32 1.45
N GLY A 44 -14.53 -9.37 2.33
CA GLY A 44 -14.70 -9.53 3.75
C GLY A 44 -13.87 -8.54 4.56
N SER A 45 -14.17 -8.43 5.84
CA SER A 45 -13.41 -7.63 6.80
C SER A 45 -13.25 -8.40 8.10
N GLY A 46 -12.22 -8.07 8.86
CA GLY A 46 -11.94 -8.75 10.12
C GLY A 46 -10.77 -8.15 10.88
N THR A 47 -10.54 -8.72 12.06
CA THR A 47 -9.41 -8.41 12.92
C THR A 47 -8.82 -9.69 13.50
N GLN A 48 -7.50 -9.77 13.60
CA GLN A 48 -6.79 -10.91 14.19
C GLN A 48 -5.39 -10.49 14.63
N GLY A 49 -4.99 -10.84 15.85
CA GLY A 49 -3.63 -10.54 16.34
C GLY A 49 -3.26 -9.05 16.31
N GLY A 50 -4.26 -8.16 16.46
CA GLY A 50 -4.06 -6.70 16.36
C GLY A 50 -4.12 -6.13 14.94
N TRP A 51 -4.07 -6.98 13.91
CA TRP A 51 -4.31 -6.57 12.54
C TRP A 51 -5.78 -6.26 12.30
N SER A 52 -6.04 -5.40 11.31
CA SER A 52 -7.36 -5.26 10.71
C SER A 52 -7.27 -5.22 9.20
N TRP A 53 -8.28 -5.79 8.53
CA TRP A 53 -8.38 -5.76 7.08
C TRP A 53 -9.80 -5.50 6.60
N ASN A 54 -9.89 -4.93 5.41
CA ASN A 54 -11.12 -4.78 4.65
C ASN A 54 -10.83 -5.01 3.17
N ILE A 55 -11.41 -6.06 2.60
CA ILE A 55 -11.23 -6.47 1.21
C ILE A 55 -12.57 -6.40 0.48
N THR A 56 -12.53 -5.70 -0.64
CA THR A 56 -13.60 -5.62 -1.63
C THR A 56 -13.13 -6.27 -2.92
N SER A 57 -14.00 -6.36 -3.93
CA SER A 57 -13.61 -6.90 -5.24
C SER A 57 -12.49 -6.12 -5.94
N SER A 58 -12.20 -4.88 -5.52
CA SER A 58 -11.22 -4.02 -6.20
C SER A 58 -10.11 -3.45 -5.31
N LYS A 59 -10.21 -3.59 -3.98
CA LYS A 59 -9.28 -2.99 -3.02
C LYS A 59 -9.12 -3.86 -1.78
N ALA A 60 -7.89 -3.95 -1.27
CA ALA A 60 -7.57 -4.47 0.05
C ALA A 60 -6.98 -3.32 0.89
N THR A 61 -7.59 -3.05 2.04
CA THR A 61 -7.04 -2.14 3.05
C THR A 61 -6.56 -2.98 4.22
N ILE A 62 -5.29 -2.87 4.57
CA ILE A 62 -4.66 -3.63 5.65
C ILE A 62 -4.04 -2.63 6.63
N THR A 63 -4.25 -2.88 7.92
CA THR A 63 -3.72 -2.06 9.01
C THR A 63 -2.95 -2.92 10.00
N CYS A 64 -1.73 -2.49 10.30
CA CYS A 64 -0.79 -3.11 11.23
C CYS A 64 -1.33 -3.13 12.67
N PRO A 65 -0.84 -4.06 13.50
CA PRO A 65 -0.97 -3.98 14.95
C PRO A 65 -0.37 -2.70 15.52
N SER A 66 -0.95 -2.20 16.62
CA SER A 66 -0.47 -0.99 17.30
C SER A 66 1.01 -1.08 17.65
N GLY A 67 1.75 0.02 17.41
CA GLY A 67 3.20 0.09 17.67
C GLY A 67 4.08 -0.51 16.56
N THR A 68 3.47 -1.02 15.49
CA THR A 68 4.16 -1.48 14.28
C THR A 68 3.68 -0.72 13.05
N PHE A 69 4.50 -0.71 12.02
CA PHE A 69 4.34 0.16 10.86
C PHE A 69 4.73 -0.56 9.57
N ILE A 70 4.17 -0.09 8.46
CA ILE A 70 4.49 -0.62 7.13
C ILE A 70 5.86 -0.08 6.72
N PRO A 71 6.83 -0.94 6.35
CA PRO A 71 8.13 -0.50 5.83
C PRO A 71 8.01 0.55 4.71
N ASN A 72 8.90 1.55 4.73
CA ASN A 72 8.86 2.66 3.78
C ASN A 72 9.06 2.21 2.34
N ALA A 73 9.93 1.22 2.09
CA ALA A 73 10.14 0.65 0.76
C ALA A 73 8.87 0.02 0.18
N ILE A 74 8.11 -0.72 1.00
CA ILE A 74 6.85 -1.34 0.60
C ILE A 74 5.79 -0.27 0.32
N ARG A 75 5.67 0.75 1.18
CA ARG A 75 4.70 1.84 0.96
C ARG A 75 5.00 2.63 -0.32
N ASN A 76 6.28 2.91 -0.57
CA ASN A 76 6.69 3.72 -1.71
C ASN A 76 6.66 2.93 -3.02
N ASN A 77 6.79 1.60 -2.96
CA ASN A 77 6.78 0.71 -4.11
C ASN A 77 5.89 -0.52 -3.81
N PRO A 78 4.56 -0.36 -3.63
CA PRO A 78 3.72 -1.48 -3.27
C PRO A 78 3.64 -2.52 -4.40
N PRO A 79 3.50 -3.82 -4.09
CA PRO A 79 3.40 -4.86 -5.11
C PRO A 79 2.22 -4.59 -6.05
N VAL A 80 2.49 -4.78 -7.34
CA VAL A 80 1.49 -4.62 -8.40
C VAL A 80 0.42 -5.71 -8.26
N ALA A 81 -0.82 -5.39 -8.64
CA ALA A 81 -1.90 -6.35 -8.63
C ALA A 81 -1.58 -7.59 -9.47
N GLY A 82 -1.72 -8.76 -8.86
CA GLY A 82 -1.40 -10.06 -9.47
C GLY A 82 0.07 -10.48 -9.33
N ASP A 83 0.88 -9.75 -8.54
CA ASP A 83 2.31 -9.99 -8.42
C ASP A 83 2.78 -10.08 -6.96
N MET A 84 4.03 -10.51 -6.80
CA MET A 84 4.77 -10.59 -5.55
C MET A 84 6.04 -9.76 -5.69
N THR A 85 6.41 -9.04 -4.63
CA THR A 85 7.64 -8.25 -4.57
C THR A 85 8.45 -8.65 -3.35
N GLU A 86 9.73 -8.94 -3.57
CA GLU A 86 10.69 -9.29 -2.53
C GLU A 86 11.37 -8.03 -1.99
N TYR A 87 11.50 -7.90 -0.67
CA TYR A 87 12.22 -6.81 -0.03
C TYR A 87 13.30 -7.35 0.90
N THR A 88 14.52 -6.84 0.80
CA THR A 88 15.63 -7.25 1.67
C THR A 88 15.72 -6.36 2.91
N TYR A 89 15.87 -6.96 4.09
CA TYR A 89 16.11 -6.26 5.35
C TYR A 89 17.60 -6.02 5.59
N GLY A 90 18.00 -4.77 5.80
CA GLY A 90 19.38 -4.35 6.03
C GLY A 90 19.71 -3.93 7.46
N GLY A 91 18.77 -4.07 8.41
CA GLY A 91 18.91 -3.57 9.78
C GLY A 91 19.53 -4.54 10.78
N ASP A 92 19.68 -4.08 12.03
CA ASP A 92 19.96 -4.93 13.19
C ASP A 92 18.80 -5.89 13.46
N THR A 93 19.03 -6.98 14.21
CA THR A 93 17.97 -7.94 14.52
C THR A 93 16.73 -7.29 15.14
N ALA A 94 15.56 -7.56 14.56
CA ALA A 94 14.27 -7.09 15.03
C ALA A 94 13.20 -8.19 14.97
N THR A 95 12.01 -7.89 15.45
CA THR A 95 10.83 -8.77 15.31
C THR A 95 9.71 -7.97 14.67
N GLY A 96 9.29 -8.39 13.47
CA GLY A 96 8.10 -7.89 12.79
C GLY A 96 6.90 -8.79 13.01
N SER A 97 5.84 -8.54 12.24
CA SER A 97 4.68 -9.39 12.12
C SER A 97 4.25 -9.50 10.67
N ALA A 98 3.77 -10.66 10.25
CA ALA A 98 3.18 -10.91 8.93
C ALA A 98 1.69 -11.23 9.04
N LEU A 99 0.92 -10.89 7.99
CA LEU A 99 -0.48 -11.24 7.84
C LEU A 99 -0.74 -11.76 6.43
N ASP A 100 -1.16 -13.01 6.34
CA ASP A 100 -1.61 -13.67 5.11
C ASP A 100 -3.13 -13.81 5.08
N LEU A 101 -3.75 -13.33 4.01
CA LEU A 101 -5.19 -13.42 3.77
C LEU A 101 -5.49 -14.26 2.54
N ASP A 102 -6.36 -15.27 2.69
CA ASP A 102 -6.94 -16.00 1.56
C ASP A 102 -8.10 -15.18 0.99
N THR A 103 -7.82 -14.56 -0.16
CA THR A 103 -8.79 -13.75 -0.91
C THR A 103 -9.53 -14.55 -1.97
N SER A 104 -9.40 -15.88 -1.99
CA SER A 104 -10.18 -16.76 -2.88
C SER A 104 -11.58 -17.09 -2.33
N THR A 105 -11.82 -16.86 -1.03
CA THR A 105 -13.08 -17.17 -0.36
C THR A 105 -13.88 -15.92 0.04
N SER A 106 -15.19 -16.08 0.22
CA SER A 106 -16.06 -15.05 0.82
C SER A 106 -16.84 -15.67 2.00
N PRO A 107 -16.65 -15.20 3.25
CA PRO A 107 -15.72 -14.13 3.64
C PRO A 107 -14.25 -14.51 3.44
N VAL A 108 -13.39 -13.50 3.26
CA VAL A 108 -11.92 -13.65 3.30
C VAL A 108 -11.50 -14.31 4.61
N SER A 109 -10.57 -15.25 4.55
CA SER A 109 -10.07 -15.96 5.73
C SER A 109 -8.59 -15.64 5.99
N VAL A 110 -8.16 -15.74 7.25
CA VAL A 110 -6.75 -15.56 7.61
C VAL A 110 -6.04 -16.90 7.44
N ILE A 111 -4.96 -16.89 6.66
CA ILE A 111 -4.05 -18.02 6.52
C ILE A 111 -3.02 -18.00 7.65
N GLY A 112 -2.47 -16.82 7.95
CA GLY A 112 -1.40 -16.62 8.92
C GLY A 112 -1.42 -15.22 9.53
N ALA A 113 -1.12 -15.13 10.82
CA ALA A 113 -0.93 -13.86 11.53
C ALA A 113 0.05 -14.09 12.69
N ILE A 114 1.35 -13.94 12.43
CA ILE A 114 2.42 -14.37 13.35
C ILE A 114 3.58 -13.37 13.43
N PRO A 115 4.33 -13.35 14.54
CA PRO A 115 5.61 -12.65 14.61
C PRO A 115 6.63 -13.29 13.66
N ILE A 116 7.46 -12.47 13.02
CA ILE A 116 8.58 -12.92 12.18
C ILE A 116 9.91 -12.34 12.69
N PRO A 117 10.98 -13.15 12.82
CA PRO A 117 12.30 -12.60 13.03
C PRO A 117 12.74 -11.84 11.77
N LEU A 118 13.46 -10.74 11.95
CA LEU A 118 14.09 -9.99 10.87
C LEU A 118 15.57 -9.91 11.18
N VAL A 119 16.40 -10.56 10.37
CA VAL A 119 17.86 -10.41 10.44
C VAL A 119 18.42 -9.86 9.14
N SER A 120 19.54 -9.15 9.24
CA SER A 120 20.19 -8.52 8.09
C SER A 120 20.45 -9.54 6.97
N GLY A 121 19.99 -9.22 5.76
CA GLY A 121 20.09 -10.07 4.57
C GLY A 121 18.88 -10.97 4.33
N GLU A 122 17.92 -11.09 5.25
CA GLU A 122 16.67 -11.82 5.01
C GLU A 122 15.73 -11.05 4.09
N THR A 123 14.92 -11.81 3.36
CA THR A 123 13.91 -11.28 2.44
C THR A 123 12.52 -11.45 3.02
N ALA A 124 11.68 -10.44 2.80
CA ALA A 124 10.26 -10.48 3.06
C ALA A 124 9.51 -10.39 1.72
N ASP A 125 8.76 -11.42 1.40
CA ASP A 125 7.92 -11.47 0.20
C ASP A 125 6.57 -10.83 0.50
N ILE A 126 6.16 -9.85 -0.30
CA ILE A 126 4.86 -9.19 -0.14
C ILE A 126 4.04 -9.45 -1.39
N THR A 127 2.88 -10.07 -1.20
CA THR A 127 2.01 -10.52 -2.29
C THR A 127 0.76 -9.66 -2.38
N ASN A 128 0.42 -9.20 -3.59
CA ASN A 128 -0.86 -8.54 -3.90
C ASN A 128 -1.59 -9.33 -4.99
N GLY A 129 -2.02 -10.54 -4.65
CA GLY A 129 -2.63 -11.49 -5.59
C GLY A 129 -4.16 -11.54 -5.52
N PRO A 130 -4.81 -12.09 -6.56
CA PRO A 130 -6.27 -12.27 -6.60
C PRO A 130 -6.78 -13.34 -5.62
N SER A 131 -5.89 -14.16 -5.08
CA SER A 131 -6.20 -15.26 -4.14
C SER A 131 -5.44 -15.16 -2.82
N ILE A 132 -4.36 -14.37 -2.76
CA ILE A 132 -3.57 -14.18 -1.54
C ILE A 132 -3.18 -12.70 -1.46
N VAL A 133 -3.31 -12.12 -0.28
CA VAL A 133 -2.66 -10.84 0.06
C VAL A 133 -1.82 -11.07 1.31
N ASP A 134 -0.53 -10.76 1.23
CA ASP A 134 0.42 -10.81 2.34
C ASP A 134 0.94 -9.39 2.63
N MET A 135 1.15 -9.07 3.90
CA MET A 135 1.75 -7.82 4.37
C MET A 135 2.60 -8.04 5.62
N VAL A 136 3.73 -7.32 5.68
CA VAL A 136 4.60 -7.23 6.85
C VAL A 136 4.51 -5.85 7.52
N CYS A 137 4.52 -5.85 8.85
CA CYS A 137 4.68 -4.66 9.69
C CYS A 137 5.86 -4.82 10.65
N VAL A 138 6.54 -3.71 10.94
CA VAL A 138 7.79 -3.68 11.71
C VAL A 138 7.79 -2.59 12.77
N PRO A 139 8.62 -2.68 13.82
CA PRO A 139 8.79 -1.60 14.79
C PRO A 139 9.31 -0.32 14.13
N ALA A 140 9.06 0.84 14.74
CA ALA A 140 9.47 2.15 14.20
C ALA A 140 10.97 2.22 13.83
N ALA A 141 11.84 1.64 14.65
CA ALA A 141 13.29 1.63 14.42
C ALA A 141 13.73 0.81 13.17
N SER A 142 12.83 0.02 12.58
CA SER A 142 13.09 -0.83 11.42
C SER A 142 12.39 -0.37 10.14
N VAL A 143 11.61 0.71 10.18
CA VAL A 143 10.75 1.14 9.07
C VAL A 143 11.54 1.53 7.80
N ASP A 144 12.77 2.01 7.98
CA ASP A 144 13.66 2.47 6.90
C ASP A 144 14.66 1.39 6.43
N ASN A 145 14.66 0.22 7.07
CA ASN A 145 15.70 -0.80 6.84
C ASN A 145 15.35 -1.80 5.73
N PHE A 146 14.34 -1.51 4.90
CA PHE A 146 13.95 -2.37 3.78
C PHE A 146 14.33 -1.74 2.45
N THR A 147 14.74 -2.56 1.49
CA THR A 147 14.98 -2.17 0.09
C THR A 147 14.26 -3.12 -0.85
N ALA A 148 13.67 -2.58 -1.92
CA ALA A 148 13.09 -3.32 -3.03
C ALA A 148 14.15 -3.69 -4.09
#